data_AF-A0A6J3KR29-F1
#
_entry.id   AF-A0A6J3KR29-F1
#
_cell.length_a   1.000
_cell.length_b   1.000
_cell.length_c   1.000
_cell.angle_alpha   90.00
_cell.angle_beta   90.00
_cell.angle_gamma   90.00
#
_symmetry.space_group_name_H-M   'P 1'
#
loop_
_entity.id
_entity.type
_entity.pdbx_description
1 polymer ?
#
loop_
_entity_poly.entity_id
_entity_poly.type
_entity_poly.pdbx_seq_one_letter_code
_entity_poly.pdbx_strand_id
1 'polypeptide(L)' 'MSTADPCKKFACKLQQCLNDNVYQPSRCEYVIEELRQCCIKHSAISLVCDGIDTSKPYEHNTVDYRKAQK' A
#
# COMPACT_ATOMS: atom_id res chain seq x y z
N MET A 1 24.79 8.94 7.29
CA MET A 1 23.95 7.73 7.19
C MET A 1 22.53 8.21 6.95
N SER A 2 22.00 8.09 5.73
CA SER A 2 20.57 8.28 5.52
C SER A 2 19.87 7.16 6.29
N THR A 3 19.12 7.50 7.32
CA THR A 3 18.27 6.55 8.02
C THR A 3 17.29 6.02 6.97
N ALA A 4 17.43 4.74 6.61
CA ALA A 4 16.53 4.12 5.65
C ALA A 4 15.09 4.24 6.17
N ASP A 5 14.20 4.74 5.32
CA ASP A 5 12.79 4.87 5.67
C ASP A 5 12.22 3.48 6.02
N PRO A 6 11.64 3.30 7.23
CA PRO A 6 11.24 1.98 7.73
C PRO A 6 10.13 1.33 6.91
N CYS A 7 9.29 2.11 6.22
CA CYS A 7 8.17 1.61 5.43
C CYS A 7 8.46 1.53 3.93
N LYS A 8 9.61 2.04 3.47
CA LYS A 8 10.02 2.00 2.06
C LYS A 8 9.99 0.59 1.46
N LYS A 9 10.34 -0.44 2.22
CA LYS A 9 10.30 -1.84 1.72
C LYS A 9 8.89 -2.26 1.30
N PHE A 10 7.87 -1.86 2.06
CA PHE A 10 6.47 -2.18 1.77
C PHE A 10 5.95 -1.31 0.62
N ALA A 11 6.39 -0.07 0.52
CA ALA A 11 6.12 0.79 -0.64
C ALA A 11 6.62 0.16 -1.94
N CYS A 12 7.88 -0.29 -1.96
CA CYS A 12 8.44 -0.96 -3.13
C CYS A 12 7.70 -2.27 -3.46
N LYS A 13 7.36 -3.07 -2.44
CA LYS A 13 6.55 -4.28 -2.60
C LYS A 13 5.17 -3.96 -3.21
N LEU A 14 4.55 -2.84 -2.80
CA LEU A 14 3.26 -2.40 -3.34
C LEU A 14 3.38 -2.00 -4.80
N GLN A 15 4.42 -1.22 -5.17
CA GLN A 15 4.67 -0.83 -6.56
C GLN A 15 4.89 -2.04 -7.46
N GLN A 16 5.64 -3.05 -6.98
CA GLN A 16 5.83 -4.30 -7.71
C GLN A 16 4.51 -5.06 -7.87
N CYS A 17 3.75 -5.24 -6.78
CA CYS A 17 2.46 -5.92 -6.84
C CYS A 17 1.50 -5.24 -7.83
N LEU A 18 1.44 -3.90 -7.82
CA LEU A 18 0.61 -3.16 -8.76
C LEU A 18 1.06 -3.38 -10.20
N ASN A 19 2.36 -3.34 -10.48
CA ASN A 19 2.89 -3.60 -11.81
C ASN A 19 2.48 -4.99 -12.32
N ASP A 20 2.69 -6.02 -11.50
CA ASP A 20 2.36 -7.42 -11.82
C ASP A 20 0.84 -7.65 -12.00
N ASN A 21 0.01 -6.79 -11.39
CA ASN A 21 -1.44 -6.90 -11.38
C ASN A 21 -2.16 -5.85 -12.24
N VAL A 22 -1.47 -5.21 -13.20
CA VAL A 22 -2.07 -4.19 -14.09
C VAL A 22 -2.74 -3.07 -13.29
N TYR A 23 -2.05 -2.66 -12.22
CA TYR A 23 -2.45 -1.60 -11.30
C TYR A 23 -3.84 -1.81 -10.67
N GLN A 24 -4.23 -3.07 -10.44
CA GLN A 24 -5.46 -3.43 -9.72
C GLN A 24 -5.19 -3.52 -8.20
N PRO A 25 -5.62 -2.55 -7.38
CA PRO A 25 -5.31 -2.54 -5.96
C PRO A 25 -5.97 -3.68 -5.17
N SER A 26 -7.12 -4.20 -5.62
CA SER A 26 -7.80 -5.38 -5.02
C SER A 26 -6.89 -6.60 -4.90
N ARG A 27 -5.92 -6.74 -5.80
CA ARG A 27 -5.00 -7.87 -5.82
C ARG A 27 -3.81 -7.68 -4.89
N CYS A 28 -3.63 -6.45 -4.40
CA CYS A 28 -2.53 -6.03 -3.55
C CYS A 28 -2.97 -5.64 -2.14
N GLU A 29 -4.22 -5.93 -1.75
CA GLU A 29 -4.80 -5.63 -0.43
C GLU A 29 -3.86 -6.03 0.71
N TYR A 30 -3.24 -7.21 0.62
CA TYR A 30 -2.30 -7.70 1.64
C TYR A 30 -1.06 -6.79 1.80
N VAL A 31 -0.51 -6.27 0.70
CA VAL A 31 0.67 -5.37 0.75
C VAL A 31 0.27 -3.99 1.26
N ILE A 32 -0.91 -3.53 0.88
CA ILE A 32 -1.45 -2.25 1.35
C ILE A 32 -1.64 -2.31 2.88
N GLU A 33 -2.16 -3.42 3.40
CA GLU A 33 -2.27 -3.62 4.85
C GLU A 33 -0.90 -3.73 5.55
N GLU A 34 0.09 -4.41 4.96
CA GLU A 34 1.45 -4.41 5.51
C GLU A 34 2.04 -3.00 5.59
N LEU A 35 1.84 -2.19 4.53
CA LEU A 35 2.29 -0.80 4.49
C LEU A 35 1.57 0.03 5.55
N ARG A 36 0.25 -0.13 5.69
CA ARG A 36 -0.55 0.57 6.71
C ARG A 36 -0.09 0.21 8.12
N GLN A 37 0.14 -1.08 8.40
CA GLN A 37 0.66 -1.54 9.70
C GLN A 37 2.05 -0.97 10.01
N CYS A 38 2.89 -0.78 8.99
CA CYS A 38 4.14 -0.06 9.16
C CYS A 38 3.90 1.42 9.52
N CYS A 39 2.98 2.08 8.83
CA CYS A 39 2.66 3.49 9.07
C CYS A 39 2.03 3.75 10.43
N ILE A 40 1.26 2.81 10.99
CA ILE A 40 0.76 2.92 12.38
C ILE A 40 1.92 3.10 13.39
N LYS A 41 3.08 2.48 13.12
CA LYS A 41 4.24 2.50 14.03
C LYS A 41 5.22 3.62 13.73
N HIS A 42 5.31 4.03 12.46
CA HIS A 42 6.41 4.87 11.95
C HIS A 42 5.97 6.11 11.16
N SER A 43 4.69 6.49 11.19
CA SER A 43 4.17 7.65 10.46
C SER A 43 4.96 8.94 10.72
N ALA A 44 5.44 9.15 11.95
CA ALA A 44 6.21 10.34 12.32
C ALA A 44 7.61 10.43 11.67
N ILE A 45 8.13 9.32 11.13
CA ILE A 45 9.51 9.23 10.61
C ILE A 45 9.62 8.65 9.20
N SER A 46 8.50 8.26 8.58
CA SER A 46 8.45 7.64 7.25
C SER A 46 7.68 8.54 6.28
N LEU A 47 8.38 9.02 5.24
CA LEU A 47 7.78 9.88 4.21
C LEU A 47 6.77 9.12 3.35
N VAL A 48 6.89 7.79 3.28
CA VAL A 48 5.94 6.93 2.56
C VAL A 48 4.54 7.03 3.17
N CYS A 49 4.44 7.33 4.46
CA CYS A 49 3.19 7.29 5.20
C CYS A 49 2.33 8.55 5.06
N ASP A 50 2.84 9.63 4.47
CA ASP A 50 2.12 10.91 4.32
C ASP A 50 0.80 10.77 3.54
N GLY A 51 0.70 9.75 2.66
CA GLY A 51 -0.50 9.45 1.88
C GLY A 51 -1.34 8.28 2.39
N ILE A 52 -1.04 7.74 3.57
CA ILE A 52 -1.67 6.50 4.07
C ILE A 52 -2.61 6.81 5.25
N ASP A 53 -3.91 6.57 5.04
CA ASP A 53 -4.89 6.57 6.13
C ASP A 53 -4.68 5.34 7.03
N THR A 54 -4.30 5.58 8.29
CA THR A 54 -4.06 4.54 9.29
C THR A 54 -5.25 4.33 10.23
N SER A 55 -6.28 5.18 10.15
CA SER A 55 -7.44 5.15 11.06
C SER A 55 -8.35 3.94 10.86
N LYS A 56 -8.33 3.35 9.66
CA LYS A 56 -9.12 2.19 9.29
C LYS A 56 -8.33 1.22 8.41
N PRO A 57 -8.69 -0.07 8.37
CA PRO A 57 -8.17 -1.00 7.37
C PRO A 57 -8.44 -0.54 5.95
N TYR A 58 -7.60 -0.98 5.01
CA TYR A 58 -7.80 -0.76 3.60
C TYR A 58 -9.10 -1.41 3.13
N GLU A 59 -9.95 -0.61 2.51
CA GLU A 59 -11.18 -1.05 1.87
C GLU A 59 -11.06 -0.81 0.37
N HIS A 60 -11.14 -1.87 -0.42
CA HIS A 60 -11.11 -1.78 -1.86
C HIS A 60 -12.43 -1.20 -2.40
N ASN A 61 -12.42 0.11 -2.66
CA ASN A 61 -13.56 0.85 -3.23
C ASN A 61 -13.37 1.20 -4.72
N THR A 62 -12.33 0.67 -5.36
CA THR A 62 -12.08 0.85 -6.80
C THR A 62 -12.81 -0.19 -7.64
N VAL A 63 -13.10 0.12 -8.89
CA VAL A 63 -13.71 -0.84 -9.82
C VAL A 63 -12.66 -1.88 -10.22
N ASP A 64 -12.91 -3.15 -9.93
CA ASP A 64 -12.14 -4.26 -10.51
C ASP A 64 -12.62 -4.45 -11.95
N TYR A 65 -11.85 -3.92 -12.91
CA TYR A 65 -12.22 -3.93 -14.32
C TYR A 65 -12.46 -5.35 -14.86
N ARG A 66 -11.79 -6.38 -14.32
CA ARG A 66 -12.00 -7.77 -14.76
C ARG A 66 -13.33 -8.34 -14.27
N LYS A 67 -13.85 -7.86 -13.14
CA LYS A 67 -15.19 -8.21 -12.66
C LYS A 67 -16.28 -7.42 -13.41
N ALA A 68 -16.03 -6.16 -13.74
CA ALA A 68 -17.01 -5.29 -14.41
C ALA A 68 -17.30 -5.66 -15.88
N GLN A 69 -16.45 -6.46 -16.52
CA GLN A 69 -16.59 -6.89 -17.92
C GLN A 69 -17.23 -8.29 -18.10
N LYS A 70 -17.59 -8.98 -17.01
CA LYS A 70 -18.30 -10.27 -17.05
C LYS A 70 -19.81 -10.05 -16.97
#